data_AF-A0AAC9QSS4-F1
#
_entry.id   AF-A0AAC9QSS4-F1
#
_cell.length_a   1.000
_cell.length_b   1.000
_cell.length_c   1.000
_cell.angle_alpha   90.00
_cell.angle_beta   90.00
_cell.angle_gamma   90.00
#
_symmetry.space_group_name_H-M   'P 1'
#
loop_
_entity.id
_entity.type
_entity.pdbx_description
1 polymer ?
#
loop_
_entity_poly.entity_id
_entity_poly.type
_entity_poly.pdbx_seq_one_letter_code
_entity_poly.pdbx_strand_id
1 'polypeptide(L)'
;MNYLTELLAFYRWLEVGRLGPLLQSFWHLLMFFNNKAAVRSEDGRWYWPVVFKVPNSEVCRFLGLTSRFQVNAQRKHLIRHGRIDYTPHVSQHAGDYRMKPFDTGLCETEISVMDTGQKRLVWTQGVTRDAHPAAPFINGVNSKPCYPYGSIPEALPASNGFNLLPQLTEAEKAAIASLYPEDEVACFNAMWAARERKQKEKR
;
A
#
# COMPACT_ATOMS: atom_id res chain seq x y z
N MET A 1 10.26 -5.18 1.95
CA MET A 1 8.96 -5.14 1.25
C MET A 1 7.86 -4.77 2.25
N ASN A 2 7.68 -3.46 2.52
CA ASN A 2 6.75 -2.95 3.53
C ASN A 2 5.30 -3.21 3.12
N TYR A 3 4.47 -3.74 4.03
CA TYR A 3 3.07 -4.08 3.73
C TYR A 3 2.24 -2.92 3.19
N LEU A 4 2.30 -1.74 3.82
CA LEU A 4 1.46 -0.60 3.45
C LEU A 4 1.86 -0.02 2.10
N THR A 5 3.16 0.14 1.88
CA THR A 5 3.68 0.65 0.60
C THR A 5 3.29 -0.26 -0.56
N GLU A 6 3.46 -1.58 -0.39
CA GLU A 6 3.10 -2.57 -1.39
C GLU A 6 1.59 -2.68 -1.59
N LEU A 7 0.80 -2.54 -0.53
CA LEU A 7 -0.67 -2.54 -0.65
C LEU A 7 -1.15 -1.38 -1.51
N LEU A 8 -0.62 -0.17 -1.28
CA LEU A 8 -0.94 1.00 -2.10
C LEU A 8 -0.48 0.82 -3.54
N ALA A 9 0.70 0.25 -3.76
CA ALA A 9 1.22 -0.01 -5.10
C ALA A 9 0.41 -1.10 -5.83
N PHE A 10 -0.05 -2.13 -5.11
CA PHE A 10 -0.96 -3.15 -5.63
C PHE A 10 -2.29 -2.56 -6.10
N TYR A 11 -2.92 -1.69 -5.31
CA TYR A 11 -4.16 -1.03 -5.71
C TYR A 11 -3.97 -0.06 -6.89
N ARG A 12 -2.85 0.67 -6.94
CA ARG A 12 -2.48 1.46 -8.14
C ARG A 12 -2.35 0.58 -9.37
N TRP A 13 -1.73 -0.59 -9.25
CA TRP A 13 -1.63 -1.54 -10.34
C TRP A 13 -3.01 -2.11 -10.76
N LEU A 14 -3.91 -2.37 -9.81
CA LEU A 14 -5.27 -2.85 -10.09
C LEU A 14 -6.15 -1.85 -10.86
N GLU A 15 -5.77 -0.57 -10.93
CA GLU A 15 -6.51 0.41 -11.73
C GLU A 15 -6.46 0.09 -13.23
N VAL A 16 -5.38 -0.55 -13.68
CA VAL A 16 -5.16 -0.94 -15.08
C VAL A 16 -5.06 -2.46 -15.26
N GLY A 17 -4.65 -3.17 -14.21
CA GLY A 17 -4.54 -4.61 -14.16
C GLY A 17 -5.84 -5.29 -13.74
N ARG A 18 -5.99 -6.57 -14.13
CA ARG A 18 -7.11 -7.41 -13.68
C ARG A 18 -6.58 -8.60 -12.90
N LEU A 19 -7.09 -8.75 -11.68
CA LEU A 19 -6.85 -9.91 -10.83
C LEU A 19 -8.16 -10.28 -10.13
N GLY A 20 -8.58 -11.55 -10.19
CA GLY A 20 -9.84 -11.97 -9.58
C GLY A 20 -9.82 -11.85 -8.05
N PRO A 21 -10.96 -11.65 -7.36
CA PRO A 21 -11.01 -11.39 -5.92
C PRO A 21 -10.26 -12.43 -5.07
N LEU A 22 -10.43 -13.72 -5.37
CA LEU A 22 -9.72 -14.80 -4.66
C LEU A 22 -8.19 -14.69 -4.82
N LEU A 23 -7.70 -14.29 -5.99
CA LEU A 23 -6.27 -14.10 -6.25
C LEU A 23 -5.74 -12.84 -5.55
N GLN A 24 -6.53 -11.77 -5.46
CA GLN A 24 -6.19 -10.59 -4.65
C GLN A 24 -6.05 -10.99 -3.18
N SER A 25 -7.04 -11.69 -2.61
CA SER A 25 -7.00 -12.20 -1.24
C SER A 25 -5.80 -13.13 -1.00
N PHE A 26 -5.47 -13.99 -1.97
CA PHE A 26 -4.30 -14.84 -1.86
C PHE A 26 -3.00 -14.02 -1.85
N TRP A 27 -2.88 -13.01 -2.71
CA TRP A 27 -1.72 -12.12 -2.71
C TRP A 27 -1.58 -11.37 -1.37
N HIS A 28 -2.67 -10.84 -0.82
CA HIS A 28 -2.67 -10.19 0.50
C HIS A 28 -2.28 -11.16 1.63
N LEU A 29 -2.75 -12.39 1.58
CA LEU A 29 -2.37 -13.42 2.55
C LEU A 29 -0.87 -13.70 2.50
N LEU A 30 -0.29 -13.82 1.30
CA LEU A 30 1.14 -14.01 1.13
C LEU A 30 1.94 -12.80 1.64
N MET A 31 1.47 -11.57 1.39
CA MET A 31 2.04 -10.36 1.96
C MET A 31 2.03 -10.37 3.49
N PHE A 32 0.93 -10.79 4.11
CA PHE A 32 0.80 -10.93 5.57
C PHE A 32 1.85 -11.90 6.12
N PHE A 33 1.98 -13.09 5.52
CA PHE A 33 2.98 -14.07 5.96
C PHE A 33 4.42 -13.63 5.71
N ASN A 34 4.70 -12.92 4.62
CA ASN A 34 6.03 -12.33 4.38
C ASN A 34 6.39 -11.31 5.47
N ASN A 35 5.43 -10.46 5.86
CA ASN A 35 5.60 -9.50 6.95
C ASN A 35 5.79 -10.18 8.30
N LYS A 36 5.06 -11.26 8.57
CA LYS A 36 5.24 -12.07 9.78
C LYS A 36 6.60 -12.78 9.82
N ALA A 37 7.19 -13.06 8.66
CA ALA A 37 8.51 -13.68 8.52
C ALA A 37 9.67 -12.68 8.55
N ALA A 38 9.43 -11.40 8.88
CA ALA A 38 10.47 -10.40 9.02
C ALA A 38 11.55 -10.87 10.01
N VAL A 39 12.80 -10.56 9.68
CA VAL A 39 13.98 -10.92 10.47
C VAL A 39 14.72 -9.66 10.88
N ARG A 40 15.40 -9.72 12.04
CA ARG A 40 16.22 -8.63 12.54
C ARG A 40 17.68 -8.87 12.18
N SER A 41 18.33 -7.87 11.61
CA SER A 41 19.76 -7.88 11.31
C SER A 41 20.58 -7.45 12.53
N GLU A 42 21.89 -7.69 12.49
CA GLU A 42 22.85 -7.24 13.52
C GLU A 42 22.85 -5.72 13.72
N ASP A 43 22.49 -4.93 12.68
CA ASP A 43 22.30 -3.48 12.77
C ASP A 43 21.03 -3.06 13.57
N GLY A 44 20.29 -4.04 14.08
CA GLY A 44 19.07 -3.87 14.85
C GLY A 44 17.83 -3.53 14.01
N ARG A 45 17.94 -3.42 12.68
CA ARG A 45 16.83 -3.11 11.77
C ARG A 45 16.08 -4.37 11.35
N TRP A 46 14.80 -4.19 11.02
CA TRP A 46 13.94 -5.24 10.52
C TRP A 46 13.94 -5.28 9.00
N TYR A 47 14.06 -6.49 8.46
CA TYR A 47 14.09 -6.75 7.04
C TYR A 47 13.10 -7.85 6.67
N TRP A 48 12.52 -7.74 5.47
CA TRP A 48 11.60 -8.74 4.96
C TRP A 48 12.33 -9.75 4.10
N PRO A 49 12.21 -11.06 4.37
CA PRO A 49 12.91 -12.06 3.57
C PRO A 49 12.37 -12.08 2.14
N VAL A 50 13.27 -12.35 1.20
CA VAL A 50 12.90 -12.56 -0.21
C VAL A 50 12.11 -13.86 -0.37
N VAL A 51 12.53 -14.89 0.34
CA VAL A 51 11.92 -16.22 0.33
C VAL A 51 11.29 -16.52 1.69
N PHE A 52 10.04 -16.99 1.68
CA PHE A 52 9.31 -17.37 2.90
C PHE A 52 8.38 -18.55 2.60
N LYS A 53 7.89 -19.19 3.67
CA LYS A 53 7.08 -20.41 3.58
C LYS A 53 5.70 -20.17 4.16
N VAL A 54 4.67 -20.76 3.51
CA VAL A 54 3.29 -20.78 4.02
C VAL A 54 2.73 -22.20 3.85
N PRO A 55 2.29 -22.87 4.94
CA PRO A 55 1.66 -24.18 4.85
C PRO A 55 0.38 -24.16 4.00
N ASN A 56 0.11 -25.25 3.26
CA ASN A 56 -1.14 -25.39 2.51
C ASN A 56 -2.37 -25.31 3.41
N SER A 57 -2.30 -25.84 4.63
CA SER A 57 -3.38 -25.79 5.61
C SER A 57 -3.79 -24.37 5.96
N GLU A 58 -2.82 -23.47 6.16
CA GLU A 58 -3.07 -22.05 6.41
C GLU A 58 -3.72 -21.37 5.20
N VAL A 59 -3.22 -21.64 3.99
CA VAL A 59 -3.82 -21.09 2.76
C VAL A 59 -5.26 -21.57 2.60
N CYS A 60 -5.51 -22.87 2.79
CA CYS A 60 -6.86 -23.45 2.75
C CYS A 60 -7.78 -22.77 3.77
N ARG A 61 -7.33 -22.65 5.02
CA ARG A 61 -8.09 -22.06 6.12
C ARG A 61 -8.46 -20.61 5.86
N PHE A 62 -7.52 -19.78 5.41
CA PHE A 62 -7.76 -18.35 5.19
C PHE A 62 -8.54 -18.04 3.91
N LEU A 63 -8.40 -18.86 2.87
CA LEU A 63 -9.04 -18.62 1.58
C LEU A 63 -10.31 -19.45 1.35
N GLY A 64 -10.73 -20.25 2.35
CA GLY A 64 -11.89 -21.13 2.23
C GLY A 64 -11.71 -22.22 1.17
N LEU A 65 -10.47 -22.66 0.92
CA LEU A 65 -10.18 -23.73 -0.04
C LEU A 65 -10.15 -25.08 0.66
N THR A 66 -10.62 -26.12 -0.02
CA THR A 66 -10.78 -27.46 0.59
C THR A 66 -9.63 -28.39 0.28
N SER A 67 -8.80 -28.08 -0.73
CA SER A 67 -7.73 -28.99 -1.15
C SER A 67 -6.46 -28.27 -1.63
N ARG A 68 -5.33 -28.97 -1.51
CA ARG A 68 -4.03 -28.54 -2.06
C ARG A 68 -4.07 -28.31 -3.57
N PHE A 69 -4.95 -28.99 -4.29
CA PHE A 69 -5.10 -28.84 -5.74
C PHE A 69 -5.70 -27.48 -6.10
N GLN A 70 -6.72 -27.03 -5.35
CA GLN A 70 -7.26 -25.67 -5.49
C GLN A 70 -6.21 -24.61 -5.17
N VAL A 71 -5.46 -24.80 -4.08
CA VAL A 71 -4.35 -23.90 -3.74
C VAL A 71 -3.33 -23.82 -4.89
N ASN A 72 -2.91 -24.97 -5.43
CA ASN A 72 -1.98 -25.02 -6.55
C ASN A 72 -2.55 -24.36 -7.82
N ALA A 73 -3.85 -24.51 -8.09
CA ALA A 73 -4.49 -23.81 -9.20
C ALA A 73 -4.40 -22.30 -9.02
N GLN A 74 -4.72 -21.76 -7.84
CA GLN A 74 -4.61 -20.32 -7.57
C GLN A 74 -3.15 -19.82 -7.62
N ARG A 75 -2.18 -20.61 -7.14
CA ARG A 75 -0.75 -20.29 -7.27
C ARG A 75 -0.34 -20.13 -8.73
N LYS A 76 -0.73 -21.08 -9.59
CA LYS A 76 -0.43 -21.02 -11.03
C LYS A 76 -0.98 -19.74 -11.67
N HIS A 77 -2.15 -19.26 -11.23
CA HIS A 77 -2.68 -17.98 -11.70
C HIS A 77 -1.82 -16.80 -11.24
N LEU A 78 -1.45 -16.72 -9.95
CA LEU A 78 -0.56 -15.65 -9.47
C LEU A 78 0.80 -15.64 -10.18
N ILE A 79 1.36 -16.82 -10.47
CA ILE A 79 2.61 -16.96 -11.25
C ILE A 79 2.40 -16.44 -12.67
N ARG A 80 1.30 -16.83 -13.34
CA ARG A 80 0.97 -16.36 -14.69
C ARG A 80 0.79 -14.83 -14.76
N HIS A 81 0.23 -14.23 -13.71
CA HIS A 81 0.11 -12.77 -13.57
C HIS A 81 1.42 -12.09 -13.12
N GLY A 82 2.51 -12.84 -12.99
CA GLY A 82 3.82 -12.32 -12.59
C GLY A 82 3.79 -11.67 -11.20
N ARG A 83 2.98 -12.19 -10.27
CA ARG A 83 2.87 -11.64 -8.90
C ARG A 83 3.72 -12.39 -7.88
N ILE A 84 3.99 -13.67 -8.14
CA ILE A 84 4.82 -14.52 -7.28
C ILE A 84 5.69 -15.45 -8.12
N ASP A 85 6.75 -15.96 -7.51
CA ASP A 85 7.40 -17.20 -7.88
C ASP A 85 7.19 -18.23 -6.74
N TYR A 86 7.12 -19.51 -7.11
CA TYR A 86 6.88 -20.60 -6.16
C TYR A 86 7.70 -21.83 -6.51
N THR A 87 8.43 -22.35 -5.52
CA THR A 87 9.23 -23.57 -5.65
C THR A 87 8.64 -24.64 -4.72
N PRO A 88 8.08 -25.75 -5.26
CA PRO A 88 7.57 -26.83 -4.44
C PRO A 88 8.72 -27.60 -3.76
N HIS A 89 8.46 -28.15 -2.58
CA HIS A 89 9.35 -29.12 -1.93
C HIS A 89 8.79 -30.54 -2.07
N VAL A 90 9.70 -31.52 -2.10
CA VAL A 90 9.40 -32.93 -2.40
C VAL A 90 8.81 -33.70 -1.20
N SER A 91 8.71 -33.08 -0.01
CA SER A 91 8.25 -33.69 1.24
C SER A 91 7.12 -32.90 1.91
N GLN A 92 6.75 -33.25 3.16
CA GLN A 92 5.74 -32.57 3.98
C GLN A 92 6.07 -31.09 4.32
N HIS A 93 7.17 -30.55 3.78
CA HIS A 93 7.54 -29.16 3.98
C HIS A 93 6.79 -28.21 3.05
N ALA A 94 6.45 -27.04 3.58
CA ALA A 94 5.91 -25.96 2.78
C ALA A 94 6.94 -25.53 1.71
N GLY A 95 6.44 -25.33 0.49
CA GLY A 95 7.20 -24.76 -0.62
C GLY A 95 7.58 -23.30 -0.35
N ASP A 96 8.56 -22.84 -1.11
CA ASP A 96 9.11 -21.50 -1.02
C ASP A 96 8.30 -20.54 -1.89
N TYR A 97 7.87 -19.44 -1.30
CA TYR A 97 7.27 -18.32 -1.99
C TYR A 97 8.26 -17.18 -2.09
N ARG A 98 8.22 -16.52 -3.24
CA ARG A 98 8.86 -15.24 -3.47
C ARG A 98 7.84 -14.29 -4.06
N MET A 99 7.62 -13.17 -3.39
CA MET A 99 6.72 -12.12 -3.88
C MET A 99 7.45 -11.27 -4.89
N LYS A 100 6.77 -10.88 -5.97
CA LYS A 100 7.28 -9.89 -6.92
C LYS A 100 6.82 -8.51 -6.45
N PRO A 101 7.73 -7.65 -5.98
CA PRO A 101 7.34 -6.34 -5.47
C PRO A 101 6.71 -5.48 -6.55
N PHE A 102 5.79 -4.61 -6.14
CA PHE A 102 5.32 -3.51 -6.97
C PHE A 102 6.23 -2.29 -6.88
N ASP A 103 6.90 -2.10 -5.74
CA ASP A 103 7.92 -1.05 -5.59
C ASP A 103 9.20 -1.45 -6.36
N THR A 104 9.45 -0.76 -7.47
CA THR A 104 10.65 -0.95 -8.31
C THR A 104 11.93 -0.43 -7.66
N GLY A 105 11.83 0.30 -6.54
CA GLY A 105 12.97 0.75 -5.75
C GLY A 105 13.57 -0.33 -4.85
N LEU A 106 12.87 -1.47 -4.68
CA LEU A 106 13.36 -2.57 -3.86
C LEU A 106 14.44 -3.38 -4.58
N CYS A 107 15.51 -3.69 -3.85
CA CYS A 107 16.55 -4.61 -4.27
C CYS A 107 16.75 -5.71 -3.22
N GLU A 108 17.44 -6.76 -3.64
CA GLU A 108 17.81 -7.88 -2.80
C GLU A 108 19.17 -7.62 -2.19
N THR A 109 19.30 -7.83 -0.88
CA THR A 109 20.59 -7.79 -0.19
C THR A 109 20.70 -8.95 0.79
N GLU A 110 21.93 -9.40 1.04
CA GLU A 110 22.19 -10.42 2.05
C GLU A 110 22.47 -9.77 3.40
N ILE A 111 21.85 -10.27 4.46
CA ILE A 111 22.10 -9.85 5.85
C ILE A 111 22.41 -11.06 6.74
N SER A 112 23.09 -10.81 7.85
CA SER A 112 23.23 -11.75 8.96
C SER A 112 22.08 -11.56 9.95
N VAL A 113 21.35 -12.63 10.29
CA VAL A 113 20.25 -12.57 11.26
C VAL A 113 20.80 -12.55 12.68
N MET A 114 20.41 -11.54 13.46
CA MET A 114 20.97 -11.14 14.77
C MET A 114 21.09 -12.29 15.80
N ASP A 115 20.20 -13.27 15.79
CA ASP A 115 20.16 -14.35 16.79
C ASP A 115 20.81 -15.66 16.33
N THR A 116 20.97 -15.84 15.02
CA THR A 116 21.39 -17.14 14.45
C THR A 116 22.69 -17.03 13.65
N GLY A 117 23.12 -15.82 13.29
CA GLY A 117 24.20 -15.57 12.33
C GLY A 117 23.89 -16.10 10.92
N GLN A 118 22.70 -16.66 10.69
CA GLN A 118 22.35 -17.23 9.40
C GLN A 118 22.22 -16.12 8.37
N LYS A 119 22.93 -16.28 7.25
CA LYS A 119 22.77 -15.40 6.10
C LYS A 119 21.40 -15.58 5.46
N ARG A 120 20.70 -14.46 5.22
CA ARG A 120 19.42 -14.45 4.53
C ARG A 120 19.34 -13.32 3.52
N LEU A 121 18.73 -13.64 2.38
CA LEU A 121 18.38 -12.67 1.36
C LEU A 121 17.10 -11.93 1.75
N VAL A 122 17.17 -10.61 1.77
CA VAL A 122 16.07 -9.73 2.20
C VAL A 122 15.84 -8.60 1.21
N TRP A 123 14.64 -8.04 1.23
CA TRP A 123 14.27 -6.85 0.48
C TRP A 123 14.71 -5.58 1.23
N THR A 124 15.50 -4.74 0.57
CA THR A 124 15.87 -3.39 1.02
C THR A 124 15.65 -2.37 -0.11
N GLN A 125 15.76 -1.07 0.18
CA GLN A 125 15.74 -0.04 -0.85
C GLN A 125 17.12 0.00 -1.54
N GLY A 126 17.15 -0.12 -2.87
CA GLY A 126 18.39 -0.14 -3.66
C GLY A 126 19.04 1.22 -3.84
N VAL A 127 18.30 2.29 -3.56
CA VAL A 127 18.81 3.65 -3.45
C VAL A 127 18.22 4.21 -2.18
N THR A 128 19.06 4.64 -1.25
CA THR A 128 18.65 5.62 -0.22
C THR A 128 18.35 6.90 -0.98
N ARG A 129 17.15 7.00 -1.57
CA ARG A 129 16.67 8.31 -2.02
C ARG A 129 16.65 9.15 -0.77
N ASP A 130 17.29 10.32 -0.81
CA ASP A 130 17.10 11.34 0.21
C ASP A 130 15.62 11.39 0.52
N ALA A 131 15.30 11.27 1.81
CA ALA A 131 13.92 11.27 2.27
C ALA A 131 13.26 12.46 1.59
N HIS A 132 12.39 12.20 0.61
CA HIS A 132 11.57 13.26 0.07
C HIS A 132 10.87 13.85 1.29
N PRO A 133 10.96 15.18 1.52
CA PRO A 133 10.38 15.81 2.70
C PRO A 133 8.99 15.26 2.83
N ALA A 134 8.72 14.58 3.94
CA ALA A 134 7.62 13.63 4.09
C ALA A 134 6.40 14.17 3.34
N ALA A 135 6.20 13.71 2.11
CA ALA A 135 5.03 14.10 1.37
C ALA A 135 3.91 13.62 2.28
N PRO A 136 3.00 14.51 2.74
CA PRO A 136 1.99 14.10 3.68
C PRO A 136 1.37 12.83 3.11
N PHE A 137 1.24 11.79 3.94
CA PHE A 137 0.59 10.52 3.54
C PHE A 137 -0.85 10.73 3.03
N ILE A 138 -1.30 11.98 2.95
CA ILE A 138 -2.39 12.54 2.16
C ILE A 138 -2.02 12.51 0.66
N ASN A 139 -2.11 11.31 0.10
CA ASN A 139 -2.60 11.00 -1.24
C ASN A 139 -2.73 12.16 -2.26
N GLY A 140 -1.63 12.55 -2.92
CA GLY A 140 -1.67 13.35 -4.16
C GLY A 140 -2.25 12.58 -5.38
N VAL A 141 -2.63 11.32 -5.18
CA VAL A 141 -3.20 10.40 -6.19
C VAL A 141 -4.73 10.26 -6.01
N ASN A 142 -5.31 10.79 -4.93
CA ASN A 142 -6.74 10.63 -4.64
C ASN A 142 -7.58 11.79 -5.19
N SER A 143 -7.59 11.95 -6.51
CA SER A 143 -8.62 12.72 -7.21
C SER A 143 -9.90 11.92 -7.47
N LYS A 144 -9.95 10.65 -7.02
CA LYS A 144 -11.09 9.77 -7.23
C LYS A 144 -12.10 9.87 -6.08
N PRO A 145 -13.41 9.91 -6.39
CA PRO A 145 -14.46 9.91 -5.38
C PRO A 145 -14.37 8.65 -4.52
N CYS A 146 -14.19 8.83 -3.21
CA CYS A 146 -14.35 7.77 -2.22
C CYS A 146 -15.74 7.93 -1.62
N TYR A 147 -16.61 6.92 -1.78
CA TYR A 147 -17.96 6.93 -1.23
C TYR A 147 -17.91 6.34 0.20
N PRO A 148 -18.13 7.13 1.26
CA PRO A 148 -18.01 6.64 2.62
C PRO A 148 -19.16 5.71 3.04
N TYR A 149 -20.29 5.70 2.33
CA TYR A 149 -21.40 4.76 2.57
C TYR A 149 -22.19 4.49 1.27
N GLY A 150 -22.37 3.21 0.92
CA GLY A 150 -23.45 2.75 0.03
C GLY A 150 -23.20 2.78 -1.47
N SER A 151 -23.56 1.67 -2.12
CA SER A 151 -23.65 1.48 -3.57
C SER A 151 -24.86 2.23 -4.17
N ILE A 152 -24.61 2.92 -5.29
CA ILE A 152 -25.50 3.78 -6.11
C ILE A 152 -25.39 5.29 -5.77
N PRO A 153 -24.99 6.15 -6.73
CA PRO A 153 -24.96 7.59 -6.52
C PRO A 153 -26.37 8.15 -6.69
N GLU A 154 -27.11 8.26 -5.60
CA GLU A 154 -28.07 9.37 -5.49
C GLU A 154 -27.27 10.64 -5.27
N ALA A 155 -27.67 11.72 -5.94
CA ALA A 155 -27.00 13.02 -5.95
C ALA A 155 -26.98 13.63 -4.54
N LEU A 156 -26.11 13.13 -3.68
CA LEU A 156 -25.83 13.69 -2.38
C LEU A 156 -24.62 14.60 -2.50
N PRO A 157 -24.64 15.79 -1.86
CA PRO A 157 -23.48 16.64 -1.80
C PRO A 157 -22.33 15.85 -1.19
N ALA A 158 -21.19 15.86 -1.88
CA ALA A 158 -20.00 15.07 -1.58
C ALA A 158 -19.76 15.02 -0.06
N SER A 159 -19.90 13.83 0.50
CA SER A 159 -19.65 13.55 1.90
C SER A 159 -18.22 13.96 2.26
N ASN A 160 -18.10 14.87 3.22
CA ASN A 160 -16.85 15.50 3.64
C ASN A 160 -15.82 14.45 4.06
N GLY A 161 -14.79 14.27 3.24
CA GLY A 161 -13.61 13.48 3.55
C GLY A 161 -12.72 14.14 4.59
N PHE A 162 -12.02 13.28 5.33
CA PHE A 162 -10.86 13.55 6.20
C PHE A 162 -10.16 14.91 6.00
N ASN A 163 -10.04 15.71 7.09
CA ASN A 163 -9.25 16.95 7.19
C ASN A 163 -9.54 18.07 6.16
N LEU A 164 -10.80 18.33 5.82
CA LEU A 164 -11.14 19.58 5.14
C LEU A 164 -11.18 20.75 6.14
N LEU A 165 -10.34 21.76 5.91
CA LEU A 165 -10.39 23.03 6.62
C LEU A 165 -11.79 23.67 6.48
N PRO A 166 -12.28 24.44 7.47
CA PRO A 166 -13.60 25.07 7.42
C PRO A 166 -13.81 25.87 6.13
N GLN A 167 -15.00 25.73 5.53
CA GLN A 167 -15.37 26.49 4.33
C GLN A 167 -15.34 28.00 4.61
N LEU A 168 -14.81 28.75 3.64
CA LEU A 168 -14.97 30.20 3.59
C LEU A 168 -16.37 30.54 3.06
N THR A 169 -16.98 31.60 3.57
CA THR A 169 -18.23 32.16 3.02
C THR A 169 -17.95 32.77 1.64
N GLU A 170 -18.99 32.95 0.83
CA GLU A 170 -18.84 33.58 -0.50
C GLU A 170 -18.28 35.01 -0.41
N ALA A 171 -18.61 35.75 0.66
CA ALA A 171 -18.04 37.06 0.92
C ALA A 171 -16.52 36.99 1.23
N GLU A 172 -16.09 36.00 2.01
CA GLU A 172 -14.67 35.78 2.33
C GLU A 172 -13.88 35.38 1.07
N LYS A 173 -14.46 34.54 0.20
CA LYS A 173 -13.85 34.16 -1.09
C LYS A 173 -13.72 35.36 -2.03
N ALA A 174 -14.79 36.17 -2.16
CA ALA A 174 -14.79 37.35 -3.02
C ALA A 174 -13.79 38.41 -2.54
N ALA A 175 -13.64 38.60 -1.23
CA ALA A 175 -12.64 39.51 -0.66
C ALA A 175 -11.21 39.07 -0.99
N ILE A 176 -10.92 37.77 -0.93
CA ILE A 176 -9.59 37.23 -1.28
C ILE A 176 -9.35 37.29 -2.79
N ALA A 177 -10.36 36.97 -3.61
CA ALA A 177 -10.28 37.08 -5.06
C ALA A 177 -9.99 38.50 -5.54
N SER A 178 -10.58 39.51 -4.88
CA SER A 178 -10.32 40.92 -5.19
C SER A 178 -8.88 41.37 -4.89
N LEU A 179 -8.16 40.68 -4.01
CA LEU A 179 -6.76 40.99 -3.69
C LEU A 179 -5.77 40.40 -4.71
N TYR A 180 -6.20 39.39 -5.47
CA TYR A 180 -5.37 38.66 -6.43
C TYR A 180 -6.14 38.45 -7.75
N PRO A 181 -6.51 39.52 -8.47
CA PRO A 181 -7.37 39.42 -9.65
C PRO A 181 -6.71 38.74 -10.85
N GLU A 182 -5.38 38.75 -10.94
CA GLU A 182 -4.61 38.17 -12.07
C GLU A 182 -3.63 37.07 -11.63
N ASP A 183 -3.59 36.73 -10.33
CA ASP A 183 -2.69 35.70 -9.78
C ASP A 183 -3.51 34.60 -9.09
N GLU A 184 -3.96 33.65 -9.90
CA GLU A 184 -4.78 32.52 -9.46
C GLU A 184 -4.07 31.66 -8.39
N VAL A 185 -2.74 31.57 -8.45
CA VAL A 185 -1.93 30.77 -7.52
C VAL A 185 -1.84 31.46 -6.17
N ALA A 186 -1.56 32.77 -6.14
CA ALA A 186 -1.57 33.55 -4.90
C ALA A 186 -2.97 33.61 -4.29
N CYS A 187 -4.01 33.74 -5.12
CA CYS A 187 -5.41 33.70 -4.71
C CYS A 187 -5.76 32.38 -4.01
N PHE A 188 -5.38 31.25 -4.61
CA PHE A 188 -5.58 29.91 -4.04
C PHE A 188 -4.87 29.75 -2.68
N ASN A 189 -3.59 30.15 -2.60
CA ASN A 189 -2.81 30.07 -1.36
C ASN A 189 -3.41 30.94 -0.25
N ALA A 190 -3.88 32.14 -0.58
CA ALA A 190 -4.53 33.04 0.36
C ALA A 190 -5.86 32.47 0.88
N MET A 191 -6.66 31.84 0.00
CA MET A 191 -7.86 31.12 0.41
C MET A 191 -7.53 29.96 1.35
N TRP A 192 -6.46 29.23 1.08
CA TRP A 192 -6.03 28.12 1.94
C TRP A 192 -5.63 28.58 3.34
N ALA A 193 -4.79 29.62 3.44
CA ALA A 193 -4.35 30.20 4.71
C ALA A 193 -5.52 30.79 5.54
N ALA A 194 -6.54 31.35 4.89
CA ALA A 194 -7.74 31.81 5.57
C ALA A 194 -8.54 30.65 6.19
N ARG A 195 -8.64 29.50 5.49
CA ARG A 195 -9.29 28.30 6.03
C ARG A 195 -8.53 27.70 7.22
N GLU A 196 -7.20 27.72 7.21
CA GLU A 196 -6.38 27.28 8.35
C GLU A 196 -6.59 28.15 9.60
N ARG A 197 -6.67 29.47 9.42
CA ARG A 197 -6.98 30.40 10.52
C ARG A 197 -8.35 30.12 11.12
N LYS A 198 -9.36 29.95 10.27
CA LYS A 198 -10.73 29.60 10.67
C LYS A 198 -10.82 28.25 11.40
N GLN A 199 -9.90 27.32 11.14
CA GLN A 199 -9.82 26.06 11.88
C GLN A 199 -9.21 26.26 13.28
N LYS A 200 -8.18 27.11 13.39
CA LYS A 200 -7.55 27.44 14.67
C LYS A 200 -8.50 28.20 15.60
N GLU A 201 -9.33 29.08 15.07
CA GLU A 201 -10.35 29.83 15.83
C GLU A 201 -11.51 28.95 16.34
N LYS A 202 -11.69 27.75 15.76
CA LYS A 202 -12.71 26.78 16.17
C LYS A 202 -12.21 25.76 17.21
N ARG A 203 -10.93 25.83 17.61
CA ARG A 203 -10.33 25.01 18.67
C ARG A 203 -10.18 25.83 19.94
#